data_AF-A0A8T5SKW1-F1
#
_entry.id   AF-A0A8T5SKW1-F1
#
_cell.length_a   1.000
_cell.length_b   1.000
_cell.length_c   1.000
_cell.angle_alpha   90.00
_cell.angle_beta   90.00
_cell.angle_gamma   90.00
#
_symmetry.space_group_name_H-M   'P 1'
#
loop_
_entity.id
_entity.type
_entity.pdbx_description
1 polymer ?
#
loop_
_entity_poly.entity_id
_entity_poly.type
_entity_poly.pdbx_seq_one_letter_code
_entity_poly.pdbx_strand_id
1 'polypeptide(L)'
;MKMEEKIRLITRNAEEVIRTEEIEPLFKRKKIPNAYIGFELSGKLHIGNGLLCAMKMHDLVDAGVHMTIFLADWHSWVNNKLDGDLEKIRISGEYFIDGYKALG
;
A
#
# COMPACT_ATOMS: atom_id res chain seq x y z
N MET A 1 -11.27 -18.67 -4.39
CA MET A 1 -9.89 -18.89 -3.90
C MET A 1 -9.94 -19.62 -2.57
N LYS A 2 -9.12 -20.67 -2.37
CA LYS A 2 -9.01 -21.40 -1.09
C LYS A 2 -8.32 -20.54 -0.01
N MET A 3 -8.54 -20.83 1.27
CA MET A 3 -7.95 -20.04 2.37
C MET A 3 -6.41 -20.06 2.36
N GLU A 4 -5.81 -21.24 2.15
CA GLU A 4 -4.35 -21.42 2.06
C GLU A 4 -3.72 -20.52 0.97
N GLU A 5 -4.40 -20.39 -0.17
CA GLU A 5 -3.96 -19.54 -1.28
C GLU A 5 -4.00 -18.05 -0.88
N LYS A 6 -5.06 -17.61 -0.20
CA LYS A 6 -5.15 -16.24 0.32
C LYS A 6 -4.03 -15.94 1.31
N ILE A 7 -3.81 -16.85 2.26
CA ILE A 7 -2.72 -16.72 3.24
C ILE A 7 -1.38 -16.61 2.52
N ARG A 8 -1.11 -17.47 1.54
CA ARG A 8 0.14 -17.41 0.75
C ARG A 8 0.32 -16.08 0.04
N LEU A 9 -0.71 -15.54 -0.62
CA LEU A 9 -0.63 -14.24 -1.30
C LEU A 9 -0.35 -13.12 -0.30
N ILE A 10 -1.05 -13.11 0.83
CA ILE A 10 -0.85 -12.10 1.87
C ILE A 10 0.59 -12.15 2.40
N THR A 11 1.12 -13.33 2.70
CA THR A 11 2.40 -13.48 3.41
C THR A 11 3.64 -13.62 2.51
N ARG A 12 3.50 -13.99 1.23
CA ARG A 12 4.67 -14.15 0.34
C ARG A 12 5.47 -12.85 0.25
N ASN A 13 6.79 -12.93 0.17
CA ASN A 13 7.68 -11.75 0.07
C ASN A 13 7.55 -10.73 1.21
N ALA A 14 6.85 -11.05 2.30
CA ALA A 14 6.93 -10.29 3.55
C ALA A 14 8.10 -10.85 4.38
N GLU A 15 8.94 -9.97 4.89
CA GLU A 15 10.03 -10.37 5.80
C GLU A 15 9.48 -10.80 7.17
N GLU A 16 8.42 -10.13 7.63
CA GLU A 16 7.75 -10.42 8.90
C GLU A 16 6.24 -10.43 8.71
N VAL A 17 5.58 -11.37 9.40
CA VAL A 17 4.12 -11.41 9.53
C VAL A 17 3.79 -11.61 11.00
N ILE A 18 3.17 -10.60 11.59
CA ILE A 18 2.72 -10.66 12.98
C ILE A 18 1.41 -11.46 13.03
N ARG A 19 1.42 -12.59 13.75
CA ARG A 19 0.26 -13.44 14.03
C ARG A 19 -0.49 -13.92 12.78
N THR A 20 0.19 -14.75 11.98
CA THR A 20 -0.39 -15.38 10.78
C THR A 20 -1.71 -16.11 11.06
N GLU A 21 -1.87 -16.67 12.26
CA GLU A 21 -3.08 -17.35 12.73
C GLU A 21 -4.33 -16.46 12.80
N GLU A 22 -4.19 -15.12 12.83
CA GLU A 22 -5.31 -14.18 12.84
C GLU A 22 -5.92 -13.92 11.45
N ILE A 23 -5.22 -14.30 10.37
CA ILE A 23 -5.64 -14.04 8.98
C ILE A 23 -6.94 -14.79 8.65
N GLU A 24 -7.02 -16.09 8.93
CA GLU A 24 -8.22 -16.88 8.63
C GLU A 24 -9.46 -16.40 9.43
N PRO A 25 -9.39 -16.20 10.76
CA PRO A 25 -10.47 -15.58 11.53
C PRO A 25 -10.95 -14.24 10.98
N LEU A 26 -10.03 -13.39 10.49
CA LEU A 26 -10.36 -12.11 9.87
C LEU A 26 -11.24 -12.30 8.62
N PHE A 27 -10.89 -13.23 7.73
CA PHE A 27 -11.72 -13.53 6.54
C PHE A 27 -13.05 -14.20 6.88
N LYS A 28 -13.15 -14.91 8.02
CA LYS A 28 -14.42 -15.45 8.52
C LYS A 28 -15.35 -14.34 9.02
N ARG A 29 -14.81 -13.33 9.73
CA ARG A 29 -15.62 -12.23 10.28
C ARG A 29 -15.97 -11.17 9.25
N LYS A 30 -15.10 -10.94 8.26
CA LYS A 30 -15.23 -9.84 7.29
C LYS A 30 -15.06 -10.36 5.87
N LYS A 31 -16.14 -10.24 5.08
CA LYS A 31 -16.18 -10.70 3.69
C LYS A 31 -15.05 -10.13 2.84
N ILE A 32 -14.74 -8.84 3.03
CA ILE A 32 -13.65 -8.11 2.35
C ILE A 32 -12.85 -7.37 3.42
N PRO A 33 -11.74 -7.94 3.92
CA PRO A 33 -10.82 -7.25 4.83
C PRO A 33 -10.29 -5.96 4.21
N ASN A 34 -9.89 -4.99 5.04
CA ASN A 34 -9.21 -3.78 4.55
C ASN A 34 -7.73 -3.89 4.90
N ALA A 35 -6.87 -3.38 4.03
CA ALA A 35 -5.48 -3.09 4.33
C ALA A 35 -5.10 -1.74 3.75
N TYR A 36 -4.03 -1.14 4.27
CA TYR A 36 -3.55 0.14 3.79
C TYR A 36 -2.03 0.18 3.75
N ILE A 37 -1.50 1.04 2.88
CA ILE A 37 -0.09 1.42 2.86
C ILE A 37 -0.02 2.94 2.73
N GLY A 38 0.89 3.56 3.48
CA GLY A 38 1.07 5.02 3.50
C GLY A 38 2.40 5.44 2.87
N PHE A 39 2.39 6.57 2.18
CA PHE A 39 3.59 7.16 1.59
C PHE A 39 3.69 8.65 1.90
N GLU A 40 4.87 9.09 2.35
CA GLU A 40 5.25 10.49 2.27
C GLU A 40 5.62 10.86 0.82
N LEU A 41 5.11 12.01 0.38
CA LEU A 41 5.26 12.57 -0.96
C LEU A 41 6.53 13.41 -1.00
N SER A 42 7.58 12.85 -1.61
CA SER A 42 8.93 13.41 -1.58
C SER A 42 9.53 13.65 -2.96
N GLY A 43 8.69 13.71 -4.00
CA GLY A 43 9.08 13.95 -5.39
C GLY A 43 8.88 12.71 -6.26
N LYS A 44 9.97 12.04 -6.66
CA LYS A 44 9.91 10.94 -7.63
C LYS A 44 9.59 9.60 -6.99
N LEU A 45 8.84 8.77 -7.73
CA LEU A 45 8.49 7.42 -7.36
C LEU A 45 9.69 6.53 -7.67
N HIS A 46 10.20 5.85 -6.65
CA HIS A 46 11.31 4.93 -6.75
C HIS A 46 10.79 3.52 -7.05
N ILE A 47 11.63 2.64 -7.63
CA ILE A 47 11.24 1.24 -7.87
C ILE A 47 10.85 0.49 -6.58
N GLY A 48 11.41 0.86 -5.42
CA GLY A 48 11.05 0.28 -4.14
C GLY A 48 9.64 0.63 -3.68
N ASN A 49 9.31 1.92 -3.57
CA ASN A 49 7.97 2.35 -3.15
C ASN A 49 6.92 2.23 -4.27
N GLY A 50 7.32 2.33 -5.54
CA GLY A 50 6.45 2.10 -6.70
C GLY A 50 6.23 0.62 -6.97
N LEU A 51 7.17 -0.01 -7.69
CA LEU A 51 6.98 -1.36 -8.23
C LEU A 51 6.87 -2.44 -7.14
N LEU A 52 7.79 -2.49 -6.17
CA LEU A 52 7.77 -3.55 -5.15
C LEU A 52 6.51 -3.46 -4.27
N CYS A 53 6.15 -2.26 -3.81
CA CYS A 53 4.91 -2.09 -3.05
C CYS A 53 3.68 -2.39 -3.91
N ALA A 54 3.63 -1.97 -5.19
CA ALA A 54 2.53 -2.30 -6.09
C ALA A 54 2.33 -3.81 -6.23
N MET A 55 3.41 -4.59 -6.37
CA MET A 55 3.32 -6.06 -6.40
C MET A 55 2.67 -6.62 -5.12
N LYS A 56 3.04 -6.12 -3.94
CA LYS A 56 2.40 -6.53 -2.68
C LYS A 56 0.94 -6.07 -2.60
N MET A 57 0.61 -4.86 -3.07
CA MET A 57 -0.78 -4.39 -3.12
C MET A 57 -1.63 -5.29 -4.03
N HIS A 58 -1.10 -5.71 -5.17
CA HIS A 58 -1.72 -6.69 -6.07
C HIS A 58 -1.99 -8.02 -5.38
N ASP A 59 -1.00 -8.57 -4.65
CA ASP A 59 -1.21 -9.80 -3.88
C ASP A 59 -2.41 -9.70 -2.91
N LEU A 60 -2.53 -8.55 -2.24
CA LEU A 60 -3.60 -8.30 -1.27
C LEU A 60 -4.96 -8.17 -1.98
N VAL A 61 -5.01 -7.43 -3.10
CA VAL A 61 -6.22 -7.31 -3.93
C VAL A 61 -6.66 -8.67 -4.44
N ASP A 62 -5.74 -9.47 -4.99
CA ASP A 62 -6.01 -10.83 -5.48
C ASP A 62 -6.53 -11.74 -4.36
N ALA A 63 -5.99 -11.64 -3.14
CA ALA A 63 -6.48 -12.36 -1.97
C ALA A 63 -7.91 -11.96 -1.52
N GLY A 64 -8.47 -10.91 -2.13
CA GLY A 64 -9.80 -10.37 -1.84
C GLY A 64 -9.80 -9.36 -0.69
N VAL A 65 -8.72 -8.60 -0.55
CA VAL A 65 -8.58 -7.49 0.41
C VAL A 65 -8.85 -6.17 -0.32
N HIS A 66 -9.57 -5.27 0.32
CA HIS A 66 -9.71 -3.89 -0.13
C HIS A 66 -8.47 -3.10 0.27
N MET A 67 -7.68 -2.66 -0.72
CA MET A 67 -6.47 -1.88 -0.51
C MET A 67 -6.74 -0.37 -0.57
N THR A 68 -6.18 0.36 0.40
CA THR A 68 -6.16 1.83 0.42
C THR A 68 -4.71 2.33 0.37
N ILE A 69 -4.42 3.21 -0.59
CA ILE A 69 -3.14 3.95 -0.63
C ILE A 69 -3.35 5.30 0.05
N PHE A 70 -2.66 5.53 1.15
CA PHE A 70 -2.71 6.79 1.89
C PHE A 70 -1.56 7.71 1.47
N LEU A 71 -1.88 8.74 0.69
CA LEU A 71 -0.94 9.78 0.27
C LEU A 71 -0.85 10.83 1.38
N ALA A 72 0.22 10.77 2.16
CA ALA A 72 0.33 11.45 3.44
C ALA A 72 0.88 12.89 3.27
N ASP A 73 0.10 13.78 2.64
CA ASP A 73 0.50 15.17 2.35
C ASP A 73 0.88 15.96 3.61
N TRP A 74 0.07 15.91 4.67
CA TRP A 74 0.37 16.56 5.94
C TRP A 74 1.61 16.01 6.63
N HIS A 75 1.85 14.69 6.56
CA HIS A 75 3.05 14.08 7.14
C HIS A 75 4.30 14.53 6.39
N SER A 76 4.20 14.58 5.06
CA SER A 76 5.26 15.10 4.18
C SER A 76 5.57 16.55 4.48
N TRP A 77 4.54 17.36 4.73
CA TRP A 77 4.67 18.77 5.08
C TRP A 77 5.34 18.97 6.44
N VAL A 78 4.88 18.26 7.48
CA VAL A 78 5.50 18.28 8.81
C VAL A 78 6.95 17.80 8.77
N ASN A 79 7.27 16.85 7.88
CA ASN A 79 8.63 16.34 7.66
C ASN A 79 9.45 17.17 6.67
N ASN A 80 9.02 18.40 6.37
CA ASN A 80 9.72 19.36 5.52
C ASN A 80 10.12 18.81 4.13
N LYS A 81 9.33 17.89 3.56
CA LYS A 81 9.54 17.41 2.19
C LYS A 81 9.32 18.54 1.20
N LEU A 82 10.09 18.55 0.12
CA LEU A 82 9.98 19.56 -0.95
C LEU A 82 9.97 21.00 -0.39
N ASP A 83 10.87 21.26 0.55
CA ASP A 83 11.05 22.54 1.24
C ASP A 83 9.82 23.02 2.04
N GLY A 84 8.95 22.08 2.46
CA GLY A 84 7.73 22.40 3.21
C GLY A 84 6.64 23.05 2.34
N ASP A 85 6.78 22.97 1.01
CA ASP A 85 5.83 23.51 0.05
C ASP A 85 4.68 22.52 -0.19
N LEU A 86 3.54 22.79 0.46
CA LEU A 86 2.38 21.91 0.41
C LEU A 86 1.79 21.76 -1.00
N GLU A 87 1.96 22.75 -1.87
CA GLU A 87 1.50 22.67 -3.26
C GLU A 87 2.36 21.69 -4.05
N LYS A 88 3.69 21.77 -3.93
CA LYS A 88 4.61 20.79 -4.54
C LYS A 88 4.40 19.37 -4.01
N ILE A 89 4.11 19.24 -2.72
CA ILE A 89 3.76 17.95 -2.09
C ILE A 89 2.51 17.36 -2.75
N ARG A 90 1.45 18.16 -2.95
CA ARG A 90 0.22 17.68 -3.60
C ARG A 90 0.44 17.32 -5.07
N ILE A 91 1.25 18.09 -5.80
CA ILE A 91 1.66 17.75 -7.17
C ILE A 91 2.42 16.40 -7.18
N SER A 92 3.33 16.18 -6.23
CA SER A 92 3.99 14.88 -6.06
C SER A 92 2.98 13.76 -5.76
N GLY A 93 1.90 14.06 -5.03
CA GLY A 93 0.78 13.14 -4.78
C GLY A 93 0.05 12.73 -6.06
N GLU A 94 -0.35 13.68 -6.89
CA GLU A 94 -0.97 13.40 -8.18
C GLU A 94 -0.05 12.56 -9.08
N TYR A 95 1.25 12.87 -9.09
CA TYR A 95 2.24 12.06 -9.79
C TYR A 95 2.34 10.62 -9.24
N PHE A 96 2.23 10.41 -7.92
CA PHE A 96 2.17 9.06 -7.34
C PHE A 96 0.89 8.33 -7.77
N ILE A 97 -0.25 9.02 -7.83
CA ILE A 97 -1.51 8.45 -8.32
C ILE A 97 -1.33 7.94 -9.76
N ASP A 98 -0.76 8.77 -10.64
CA ASP A 98 -0.51 8.39 -12.03
C ASP A 98 0.50 7.23 -12.14
N GLY A 99 1.54 7.25 -11.31
CA GLY A 99 2.52 6.17 -11.22
C GLY A 99 1.89 4.83 -10.85
N TYR A 100 1.04 4.78 -9.81
CA TYR A 100 0.35 3.54 -9.43
C TYR A 100 -0.69 3.10 -10.46
N LYS A 101 -1.43 4.02 -11.08
CA LYS A 101 -2.36 3.67 -12.19
C LYS A 101 -1.62 3.02 -13.36
N ALA A 102 -0.40 3.46 -13.66
CA ALA A 102 0.40 2.91 -14.76
C ALA A 102 1.01 1.53 -14.45
N LEU A 103 1.13 1.16 -13.16
CA LEU A 103 1.66 -0.13 -12.73
C LEU A 103 0.62 -1.27 -12.77
N GLY A 104 -0.63 -0.94 -13.14
CA GLY A 104 -1.75 -1.88 -13.21
C GLY A 104 -2.43 -2.09 -11.87
#